data_AF-A0A7R9PFD7-F1
#
_entry.id   AF-A0A7R9PFD7-F1
#
_cell.length_a   1.000
_cell.length_b   1.000
_cell.length_c   1.000
_cell.angle_alpha   90.00
_cell.angle_beta   90.00
_cell.angle_gamma   90.00
#
_symmetry.space_group_name_H-M   'P 1'
#
loop_
_entity.id
_entity.type
_entity.pdbx_description
1 polymer ?
#
loop_
_entity_poly.entity_id
_entity_poly.type
_entity_poly.pdbx_seq_one_letter_code
_entity_poly.pdbx_strand_id
1 'polypeptide(L)'
;MHHRHIVKKRQDSVCDLIKGAHDAWSGWVCVLLVGLFTGAVAGVIDIGASWMADLKFGICPQAFWLNREQCCWSSNETTFDDGNCSQWWTWSEVLGQSREGVGPYIISYLFYIVWALVFAALAAALVRMFAPYACGSGIPEIKTILSGFIIRGYLGKWTLIIKSVGIMLAVSSGLSLGKEGPMVHIACCI
;
A
#
# COMPACT_ATOMS: atom_id res chain seq x y z
N MET A 1 -54.11 33.33 12.30
CA MET A 1 -53.36 32.50 11.33
C MET A 1 -52.05 33.14 10.82
N HIS A 2 -51.86 34.47 10.87
CA HIS A 2 -50.64 35.17 10.38
C HIS A 2 -49.31 34.76 11.06
N HIS A 3 -49.33 34.41 12.34
CA HIS A 3 -48.12 34.09 13.10
C HIS A 3 -47.40 32.81 12.62
N ARG A 4 -48.13 31.85 12.04
CA ARG A 4 -47.56 30.61 11.45
C ARG A 4 -46.76 30.88 10.17
N HIS A 5 -47.13 31.89 9.39
CA HIS A 5 -46.44 32.22 8.13
C HIS A 5 -45.07 32.88 8.36
N ILE A 6 -44.94 33.70 9.42
CA ILE A 6 -43.67 34.38 9.76
C ILE A 6 -42.65 33.37 10.31
N VAL A 7 -43.10 32.43 11.15
CA VAL A 7 -42.24 31.35 11.68
C VAL A 7 -41.78 30.43 10.54
N LYS A 8 -42.67 30.07 9.62
CA LYS A 8 -42.33 29.25 8.45
C LYS A 8 -41.29 29.93 7.54
N LYS A 9 -41.47 31.21 7.21
CA LYS A 9 -40.53 31.98 6.37
C LYS A 9 -39.15 32.18 7.03
N ARG A 10 -39.10 32.34 8.36
CA ARG A 10 -37.84 32.40 9.13
C ARG A 10 -37.14 31.05 9.18
N GLN A 11 -37.90 29.96 9.28
CA GLN A 11 -37.37 28.60 9.34
C GLN A 11 -36.83 28.14 7.98
N ASP A 12 -37.50 28.50 6.88
CA ASP A 12 -36.99 28.30 5.52
C ASP A 12 -35.66 29.06 5.32
N SER A 13 -35.58 30.32 5.78
CA SER A 13 -34.35 31.13 5.70
C SER A 13 -33.18 30.59 6.53
N VAL A 14 -33.42 29.94 7.67
CA VAL A 14 -32.35 29.30 8.47
C VAL A 14 -31.93 27.97 7.85
N CYS A 15 -32.87 27.21 7.28
CA CYS A 15 -32.57 25.97 6.57
C CYS A 15 -31.72 26.23 5.32
N ASP A 16 -31.98 27.33 4.60
CA ASP A 16 -31.19 27.75 3.44
C ASP A 16 -29.79 28.23 3.84
N LEU A 17 -29.65 28.91 4.99
CA LEU A 17 -28.35 29.29 5.54
C LEU A 17 -27.51 28.07 5.94
N ILE A 18 -28.14 27.07 6.58
CA ILE A 18 -27.49 25.80 6.97
C ILE A 18 -27.13 24.98 5.73
N LYS A 19 -27.98 24.93 4.69
CA LYS A 19 -27.65 24.31 3.40
C LYS A 19 -26.48 25.02 2.72
N GLY A 20 -26.48 26.35 2.68
CA GLY A 20 -25.36 27.12 2.12
C GLY A 20 -24.05 26.88 2.86
N ALA A 21 -24.08 26.81 4.19
CA ALA A 21 -22.92 26.43 5.00
C ALA A 21 -22.50 24.97 4.74
N HIS A 22 -23.45 24.06 4.58
CA HIS A 22 -23.20 22.66 4.29
C HIS A 22 -22.62 22.44 2.88
N ASP A 23 -23.01 23.23 1.89
CA ASP A 23 -22.44 23.11 0.55
C ASP A 23 -21.02 23.70 0.53
N ALA A 24 -20.78 24.79 1.28
CA ALA A 24 -19.47 25.44 1.36
C ALA A 24 -18.38 24.60 2.05
N TRP A 25 -18.68 23.88 3.13
CA TRP A 25 -17.69 23.06 3.85
C TRP A 25 -17.53 21.64 3.28
N SER A 26 -18.49 21.15 2.47
CA SER A 26 -18.56 19.73 2.09
C SER A 26 -17.38 19.29 1.23
N GLY A 27 -16.92 20.16 0.33
CA GLY A 27 -15.75 19.93 -0.49
C GLY A 27 -14.47 19.80 0.34
N TRP A 28 -14.28 20.67 1.33
CA TRP A 28 -13.12 20.63 2.22
C TRP A 28 -13.10 19.39 3.10
N VAL A 29 -14.26 18.99 3.62
CA VAL A 29 -14.41 17.73 4.37
C VAL A 29 -14.10 16.54 3.47
N CYS A 30 -14.58 16.53 2.23
CA CYS A 30 -14.29 15.47 1.26
C CYS A 30 -12.79 15.34 0.98
N VAL A 31 -12.10 16.45 0.70
CA VAL A 31 -10.64 16.45 0.44
C VAL A 31 -9.85 15.95 1.66
N LEU A 32 -10.25 16.35 2.87
CA LEU A 32 -9.61 15.88 4.10
C LEU A 32 -9.76 14.36 4.26
N LEU A 33 -10.98 13.83 4.04
CA LEU A 33 -11.23 12.39 4.14
C LEU A 33 -10.45 11.60 3.08
N VAL A 34 -10.47 12.02 1.81
CA VAL A 34 -9.71 11.35 0.74
C VAL A 34 -8.21 11.35 1.05
N GLY A 35 -7.67 12.46 1.58
CA GLY A 35 -6.29 12.55 2.02
C GLY A 35 -5.94 11.59 3.16
N LEU A 36 -6.81 11.50 4.17
CA LEU A 36 -6.65 10.57 5.30
C LEU A 36 -6.65 9.11 4.82
N PHE A 37 -7.61 8.74 3.98
CA PHE A 37 -7.72 7.37 3.46
C PHE A 37 -6.55 7.02 2.54
N THR A 38 -6.14 7.93 1.66
CA THR A 38 -4.99 7.73 0.77
C THR A 38 -3.71 7.57 1.59
N GLY A 39 -3.50 8.40 2.61
CA GLY A 39 -2.34 8.29 3.50
C GLY A 39 -2.32 6.97 4.28
N ALA A 40 -3.48 6.54 4.80
CA ALA A 40 -3.59 5.25 5.48
C ALA A 40 -3.26 4.07 4.56
N VAL A 41 -3.81 4.06 3.34
CA VAL A 41 -3.53 3.01 2.34
C VAL A 41 -2.06 3.02 1.91
N ALA A 42 -1.47 4.21 1.69
CA ALA A 42 -0.06 4.35 1.36
C ALA A 42 0.84 3.79 2.47
N GLY A 43 0.53 4.08 3.74
CA GLY A 43 1.26 3.53 4.89
C GLY A 43 1.17 2.01 4.96
N VAL A 44 0.00 1.43 4.69
CA VAL A 44 -0.18 -0.03 4.64
C VAL A 44 0.66 -0.65 3.52
N ILE A 45 0.70 -0.02 2.34
CA ILE A 45 1.53 -0.48 1.21
C ILE A 45 3.01 -0.41 1.55
N ASP A 46 3.47 0.68 2.15
CA ASP A 46 4.87 0.88 2.48
C ASP A 46 5.36 -0.13 3.52
N ILE A 47 4.64 -0.25 4.64
CA ILE A 47 4.97 -1.21 5.71
C ILE A 47 4.90 -2.65 5.17
N GLY A 48 3.84 -2.98 4.43
CA GLY A 48 3.63 -4.32 3.88
C GLY A 48 4.69 -4.71 2.85
N ALA A 49 5.05 -3.80 1.94
CA ALA A 49 6.08 -4.06 0.94
C ALA A 49 7.46 -4.26 1.57
N SER A 50 7.79 -3.45 2.59
CA SER A 50 9.04 -3.54 3.35
C SER A 50 9.15 -4.87 4.07
N TRP A 51 8.10 -5.26 4.81
CA TRP A 51 8.04 -6.53 5.52
C TRP A 51 8.12 -7.74 4.56
N MET A 52 7.37 -7.73 3.46
CA MET A 52 7.42 -8.82 2.47
C MET A 52 8.76 -8.88 1.73
N ALA A 53 9.44 -7.74 1.53
CA ALA A 53 10.78 -7.73 0.93
C ALA A 53 11.79 -8.42 1.84
N ASP A 54 11.69 -8.21 3.16
CA ASP A 54 12.57 -8.81 4.15
C ASP A 54 12.41 -10.32 4.27
N LEU A 55 11.20 -10.85 4.00
CA LEU A 55 10.93 -12.28 4.00
C LEU A 55 11.87 -13.06 3.05
N LYS A 56 12.39 -12.42 1.99
CA LYS A 56 13.38 -13.05 1.09
C LYS A 56 14.72 -13.32 1.78
N PHE A 57 15.07 -12.52 2.76
CA PHE A 57 16.37 -12.57 3.44
C PHE A 57 16.31 -13.37 4.75
N GLY A 58 15.18 -13.38 5.44
CA GLY A 58 15.04 -14.10 6.69
C GLY A 58 13.74 -13.78 7.43
N ILE A 59 13.70 -14.16 8.71
CA ILE A 59 12.55 -13.96 9.60
C ILE A 59 13.00 -13.52 11.00
N CYS A 60 12.11 -12.80 11.68
CA CYS A 60 12.25 -12.49 13.11
C CYS A 60 11.49 -13.54 13.95
N PRO A 61 12.16 -14.39 14.75
CA PRO A 61 11.51 -15.47 15.50
C PRO A 61 10.62 -14.98 16.64
N GLN A 62 10.89 -13.79 17.21
CA GLN A 62 10.10 -13.22 18.29
C GLN A 62 8.71 -12.73 17.81
N ALA A 63 8.65 -12.17 16.60
CA ALA A 63 7.39 -11.79 15.98
C ALA A 63 7.55 -11.75 14.45
N PHE A 64 6.79 -12.62 13.75
CA PHE A 64 6.93 -12.79 12.31
C PHE A 64 6.53 -11.55 11.48
N TRP A 65 5.70 -10.66 12.03
CA TRP A 65 5.20 -9.46 11.35
C TRP A 65 6.17 -8.27 11.40
N LEU A 66 7.25 -8.36 12.18
CA LEU A 66 8.21 -7.27 12.28
C LEU A 66 9.14 -7.25 11.06
N ASN A 67 9.34 -6.06 10.51
CA ASN A 67 10.41 -5.80 9.54
C ASN A 67 11.79 -6.00 10.22
N ARG A 68 12.83 -6.27 9.42
CA ARG A 68 14.22 -6.41 9.89
C ARG A 68 14.66 -5.22 10.76
N GLU A 69 14.39 -4.00 10.33
CA GLU A 69 14.73 -2.77 11.06
C GLU A 69 14.07 -2.75 12.45
N GLN A 70 12.80 -3.15 12.51
CA GLN A 70 12.04 -3.17 13.77
C GLN A 70 12.50 -4.33 14.68
N CYS A 71 12.89 -5.47 14.10
CA CYS A 71 13.42 -6.61 14.83
C CYS A 71 14.79 -6.27 15.48
N CYS A 72 15.58 -5.41 14.83
CA CYS A 72 16.91 -5.01 15.30
C CYS A 72 16.92 -3.70 16.09
N TRP A 73 15.78 -3.01 16.23
CA TRP A 73 15.66 -1.74 16.96
C TRP A 73 16.19 -1.77 18.41
N SER A 74 16.13 -2.93 19.07
CA SER A 74 16.54 -3.08 20.48
C SER A 74 17.99 -3.58 20.67
N SER A 75 18.77 -3.79 19.61
CA SER A 75 20.15 -4.24 19.77
C SER A 75 21.06 -3.11 20.29
N ASN A 76 21.94 -3.43 21.24
CA ASN A 76 22.85 -2.49 21.91
C ASN A 76 24.02 -2.00 21.02
N GLU A 77 23.95 -2.27 19.71
CA GLU A 77 24.93 -1.89 18.70
C GLU A 77 24.47 -0.55 18.10
N THR A 78 25.20 0.54 18.38
CA THR A 78 24.89 1.90 17.91
C THR A 78 25.30 2.15 16.45
N THR A 79 25.80 1.13 15.76
CA THR A 79 26.24 1.21 14.37
C THR A 79 25.24 0.47 13.50
N PHE A 80 24.69 1.16 12.51
CA PHE A 80 23.92 0.59 11.40
C PHE A 80 24.82 -0.26 10.49
N ASP A 81 25.52 -1.24 11.07
CA ASP A 81 26.32 -2.19 10.31
C ASP A 81 25.39 -3.34 9.92
N ASP A 82 25.19 -3.50 8.60
CA ASP A 82 24.26 -4.44 7.96
C ASP A 82 24.49 -5.94 8.29
N GLY A 83 25.45 -6.25 9.18
CA GLY A 83 26.01 -7.58 9.36
C GLY A 83 25.53 -8.39 10.58
N ASN A 84 25.30 -7.79 11.75
CA ASN A 84 25.28 -8.56 13.01
C ASN A 84 24.07 -8.29 13.92
N CYS A 85 22.85 -8.41 13.40
CA CYS A 85 21.66 -8.51 14.24
C CYS A 85 21.47 -9.95 14.72
N SER A 86 21.73 -10.23 16.00
CA SER A 86 21.59 -11.58 16.57
C SER A 86 20.15 -12.09 16.64
N GLN A 87 19.18 -11.16 16.62
CA GLN A 87 17.75 -11.48 16.65
C GLN A 87 17.18 -11.83 15.27
N TRP A 88 17.81 -11.37 14.19
CA TRP A 88 17.36 -11.67 12.83
C TRP A 88 17.95 -12.98 12.35
N TRP A 89 17.10 -13.91 11.92
CA TRP A 89 17.54 -15.23 11.47
C TRP A 89 17.45 -15.31 9.94
N THR A 90 18.59 -15.55 9.32
CA THR A 90 18.65 -15.82 7.87
C THR A 90 18.09 -17.20 7.55
N TRP A 91 17.65 -17.44 6.32
CA TRP A 91 17.13 -18.75 5.91
C TRP A 91 18.15 -19.89 6.12
N SER A 92 19.45 -19.61 6.01
CA SER A 92 20.52 -20.55 6.35
C SER A 92 20.56 -20.92 7.84
N GLU A 93 20.35 -19.95 8.73
CA GLU A 93 20.35 -20.16 10.19
C GLU A 93 19.10 -20.92 10.65
N VAL A 94 17.94 -20.63 10.04
CA VAL A 94 16.69 -21.37 10.29
C VAL A 94 16.85 -22.86 9.98
N LEU A 95 17.67 -23.20 8.98
CA LEU A 95 17.99 -24.58 8.62
C LEU A 95 19.12 -25.21 9.46
N GLY A 96 19.59 -24.52 10.49
CA GLY A 96 20.57 -25.04 11.44
C GLY A 96 22.01 -25.12 10.92
N GLN A 97 22.34 -24.45 9.81
CA GLN A 97 23.71 -24.34 9.32
C GLN A 97 24.42 -23.09 9.87
N SER A 98 25.72 -23.20 10.11
CA SER A 98 26.59 -22.11 10.56
C SER A 98 26.65 -20.96 9.55
N ARG A 99 26.86 -19.72 10.03
CA ARG A 99 26.90 -18.49 9.20
C ARG A 99 28.02 -18.46 8.16
N GLU A 100 29.11 -19.21 8.38
CA GLU A 100 30.28 -19.17 7.53
C GLU A 100 30.38 -20.44 6.66
N GLY A 101 30.43 -20.24 5.34
CA GLY A 101 30.63 -21.29 4.36
C GLY A 101 29.92 -21.02 3.03
N VAL A 102 30.36 -21.74 1.99
CA VAL A 102 29.75 -21.67 0.65
C VAL A 102 28.33 -22.26 0.63
N GLY A 103 28.07 -23.29 1.45
CA GLY A 103 26.75 -23.94 1.56
C GLY A 103 25.63 -23.01 2.03
N PRO A 104 25.77 -22.35 3.20
CA PRO A 104 24.82 -21.37 3.72
C PRO A 104 24.50 -20.25 2.72
N TYR A 105 25.51 -19.75 2.01
CA TYR A 105 25.35 -18.73 0.98
C TYR A 105 24.46 -19.21 -0.18
N ILE A 106 24.71 -20.42 -0.71
CA ILE A 106 23.90 -21.02 -1.78
C ILE A 106 22.45 -21.20 -1.32
N ILE A 107 22.25 -21.69 -0.09
CA ILE A 107 20.91 -21.90 0.47
C ILE A 107 20.14 -20.58 0.56
N SER A 108 20.73 -19.56 1.18
CA SER A 108 20.10 -18.24 1.30
C SER A 108 19.79 -17.61 -0.07
N TYR A 109 20.68 -17.79 -1.05
CA TYR A 109 20.44 -17.34 -2.42
C TYR A 109 19.29 -18.09 -3.11
N LEU A 110 19.17 -19.41 -2.90
CA LEU A 110 18.06 -20.21 -3.42
C LEU A 110 16.72 -19.75 -2.83
N PHE A 111 16.64 -19.55 -1.51
CA PHE A 111 15.41 -19.04 -0.87
C PHE A 111 15.06 -17.64 -1.39
N TYR A 112 16.05 -16.77 -1.56
CA TYR A 112 15.83 -15.45 -2.15
C TYR A 112 15.16 -15.54 -3.53
N ILE A 113 15.70 -16.38 -4.43
CA ILE A 113 15.13 -16.57 -5.77
C ILE A 113 13.73 -17.18 -5.71
N VAL A 114 13.52 -18.22 -4.91
CA VAL A 114 12.22 -18.91 -4.80
C VAL A 114 11.15 -17.94 -4.33
N TRP A 115 11.41 -17.17 -3.27
CA TRP A 115 10.46 -16.16 -2.78
C TRP A 115 10.20 -15.06 -3.81
N ALA A 116 11.25 -14.56 -4.48
CA ALA A 116 11.10 -13.55 -5.52
C ALA A 116 10.19 -14.04 -6.67
N LEU A 117 10.39 -15.28 -7.14
CA LEU A 117 9.57 -15.88 -8.18
C LEU A 117 8.12 -16.10 -7.75
N VAL A 118 7.90 -16.58 -6.52
CA VAL A 118 6.56 -16.76 -5.96
C VAL A 118 5.81 -15.43 -5.88
N PHE A 119 6.44 -14.37 -5.38
CA PHE A 119 5.81 -13.04 -5.29
C PHE A 119 5.51 -12.46 -6.67
N ALA A 120 6.45 -12.54 -7.62
CA ALA A 120 6.24 -12.06 -8.98
C ALA A 120 5.10 -12.82 -9.69
N ALA A 121 5.07 -14.16 -9.55
CA ALA A 121 4.03 -15.00 -10.14
C ALA A 121 2.66 -14.71 -9.53
N LEU A 122 2.56 -14.56 -8.21
CA LEU A 122 1.32 -14.21 -7.52
C LEU A 122 0.82 -12.82 -7.93
N ALA A 123 1.71 -11.83 -8.00
CA ALA A 123 1.34 -10.48 -8.46
C ALA A 123 0.76 -10.52 -9.89
N ALA A 124 1.44 -11.21 -10.81
CA ALA A 124 0.99 -11.35 -12.19
C ALA A 124 -0.34 -12.13 -12.30
N ALA A 125 -0.49 -13.21 -11.54
CA ALA A 125 -1.70 -14.03 -11.52
C ALA A 125 -2.90 -13.24 -10.99
N LEU A 126 -2.74 -12.49 -9.88
CA LEU A 126 -3.80 -11.66 -9.30
C LEU A 126 -4.30 -10.60 -10.28
N VAL A 127 -3.38 -9.86 -10.91
CA VAL A 127 -3.72 -8.82 -11.88
C VAL A 127 -4.41 -9.43 -13.10
N ARG A 128 -3.91 -10.56 -13.62
CA ARG A 128 -4.46 -11.19 -14.82
C ARG A 128 -5.85 -11.82 -14.59
N MET A 129 -6.10 -12.40 -13.42
CA MET A 129 -7.35 -13.12 -13.13
C MET A 129 -8.49 -12.18 -12.68
N PHE A 130 -8.20 -11.19 -11.85
CA PHE A 130 -9.25 -10.38 -11.21
C PHE A 130 -9.45 -9.00 -11.83
N ALA A 131 -8.37 -8.31 -12.20
CA ALA A 131 -8.44 -6.92 -12.65
C ALA A 131 -7.32 -6.57 -13.65
N PRO A 132 -7.46 -6.94 -14.94
CA PRO A 132 -6.42 -6.66 -15.95
C PRO A 132 -6.17 -5.16 -16.15
N TYR A 133 -7.14 -4.30 -15.81
CA TYR A 133 -7.00 -2.85 -15.82
C TYR A 133 -6.05 -2.30 -14.75
N ALA A 134 -5.66 -3.11 -13.76
CA ALA A 134 -4.71 -2.69 -12.73
C ALA A 134 -3.25 -2.67 -13.23
N CYS A 135 -2.97 -3.24 -14.41
CA CYS A 135 -1.65 -3.29 -15.03
C CYS A 135 -1.00 -1.90 -15.14
N GLY A 136 0.32 -1.84 -14.89
CA GLY A 136 1.11 -0.63 -15.09
C GLY A 136 0.85 0.49 -14.08
N SER A 137 1.39 1.68 -14.38
CA SER A 137 1.31 2.85 -13.50
C SER A 137 -0.13 3.36 -13.37
N GLY A 138 -0.80 3.59 -14.50
CA GLY A 138 -2.16 4.12 -14.54
C GLY A 138 -2.27 5.63 -14.75
N ILE A 139 -1.15 6.35 -14.66
CA ILE A 139 -1.07 7.78 -14.95
C ILE A 139 -1.56 8.15 -16.36
N PRO A 140 -1.15 7.45 -17.46
CA PRO A 140 -1.61 7.85 -18.79
C PRO A 140 -3.13 7.68 -18.96
N GLU A 141 -3.71 6.62 -18.39
CA GLU A 141 -5.14 6.37 -18.44
C GLU A 141 -5.93 7.41 -17.63
N ILE A 142 -5.46 7.78 -16.43
CA ILE A 142 -6.08 8.85 -15.64
C ILE A 142 -6.05 10.18 -16.41
N LYS A 143 -4.94 10.49 -17.10
CA LYS A 143 -4.85 11.69 -17.95
C LYS A 143 -5.89 11.67 -19.07
N THR A 144 -6.15 10.50 -19.68
CA THR A 144 -7.23 10.36 -20.69
C THR A 144 -8.62 10.55 -20.08
N ILE A 145 -8.84 10.06 -18.85
CA ILE A 145 -10.12 10.25 -18.14
C ILE A 145 -10.36 11.73 -17.83
N LEU A 146 -9.34 12.44 -17.34
CA LEU A 146 -9.40 13.88 -17.11
C LEU A 146 -9.58 14.69 -18.40
N SER A 147 -9.17 14.16 -19.55
CA SER A 147 -9.39 14.76 -20.88
C SER A 147 -10.82 14.55 -21.41
N GLY A 148 -11.67 13.80 -20.68
CA GLY A 148 -13.07 13.56 -21.02
C GLY A 148 -13.37 12.16 -21.60
N PHE A 149 -12.38 11.27 -21.70
CA PHE A 149 -12.59 9.91 -22.20
C PHE A 149 -12.94 8.93 -21.07
N ILE A 150 -14.13 8.34 -21.09
CA ILE A 150 -14.61 7.49 -19.99
C ILE A 150 -14.23 6.03 -20.21
N ILE A 151 -13.29 5.51 -19.41
CA ILE A 151 -12.92 4.08 -19.36
C ILE A 151 -13.72 3.41 -18.24
N ARG A 152 -14.69 2.56 -18.60
CA ARG A 152 -15.55 1.87 -17.63
C ARG A 152 -14.75 0.86 -16.81
N GLY A 153 -14.91 0.90 -15.49
CA GLY A 153 -14.29 -0.07 -14.57
C GLY A 153 -12.84 0.23 -14.20
N TYR A 154 -12.25 1.33 -14.68
CA TYR A 154 -10.86 1.71 -14.37
C TYR A 154 -10.69 2.13 -12.89
N LEU A 155 -11.59 2.99 -12.41
CA LEU A 155 -11.66 3.49 -11.02
C LEU A 155 -12.50 2.58 -10.11
N GLY A 156 -12.46 1.26 -10.33
CA GLY A 156 -13.28 0.31 -9.58
C GLY A 156 -12.69 -0.03 -8.19
N LYS A 157 -13.55 -0.36 -7.22
CA LYS A 157 -13.10 -0.91 -5.92
C LYS A 157 -12.22 -2.16 -6.05
N TRP A 158 -12.49 -3.00 -7.05
CA TRP A 158 -11.69 -4.20 -7.33
C TRP A 158 -10.31 -3.86 -7.90
N THR A 159 -10.20 -2.82 -8.72
CA THR A 159 -8.89 -2.38 -9.24
C THR A 159 -8.05 -1.80 -8.11
N LEU A 160 -8.65 -1.06 -7.16
CA LEU A 160 -7.98 -0.57 -5.95
C LEU A 160 -7.38 -1.70 -5.11
N ILE A 161 -8.17 -2.73 -4.79
CA ILE A 161 -7.70 -3.86 -3.96
C ILE A 161 -6.60 -4.65 -4.67
N ILE A 162 -6.79 -5.00 -5.95
CA ILE A 162 -5.80 -5.78 -6.70
C ILE A 162 -4.51 -4.97 -6.91
N LYS A 163 -4.62 -3.66 -7.18
CA LYS A 163 -3.44 -2.81 -7.41
C LYS A 163 -2.64 -2.58 -6.13
N SER A 164 -3.30 -2.40 -4.98
CA SER A 164 -2.63 -2.28 -3.68
C SER A 164 -1.93 -3.58 -3.24
N VAL A 165 -2.51 -4.76 -3.46
CA VAL A 165 -1.82 -6.02 -3.15
C VAL A 165 -0.72 -6.33 -4.18
N GLY A 166 -1.02 -6.11 -5.46
CA GLY A 166 -0.10 -6.41 -6.56
C GLY A 166 1.18 -5.56 -6.51
N ILE A 167 1.08 -4.28 -6.13
CA ILE A 167 2.25 -3.42 -6.00
C ILE A 167 3.15 -3.86 -4.84
N MET A 168 2.57 -4.27 -3.70
CA MET A 168 3.37 -4.74 -2.56
C MET A 168 4.16 -5.99 -2.97
N LEU A 169 3.49 -6.98 -3.58
CA LEU A 169 4.15 -8.20 -4.08
C LEU A 169 5.20 -7.92 -5.16
N ALA A 170 4.92 -7.00 -6.09
CA ALA A 170 5.85 -6.64 -7.16
C ALA A 170 7.12 -5.96 -6.60
N VAL A 171 6.99 -5.02 -5.66
CA VAL A 171 8.13 -4.38 -5.00
C VAL A 171 8.93 -5.40 -4.19
N SER A 172 8.25 -6.25 -3.42
CA SER A 172 8.91 -7.29 -2.61
C SER A 172 9.65 -8.33 -3.47
N SER A 173 9.18 -8.64 -4.67
CA SER A 173 9.89 -9.52 -5.60
C SER A 173 11.24 -8.97 -6.09
N GLY A 174 11.53 -7.68 -5.88
CA GLY A 174 12.77 -7.04 -6.30
C GLY A 174 12.82 -6.69 -7.79
N LEU A 175 11.65 -6.58 -8.44
CA LEU A 175 11.56 -6.04 -9.79
C LEU A 175 12.00 -4.57 -9.80
N SER A 176 12.60 -4.11 -10.90
CA SER A 176 12.99 -2.71 -11.10
C SER A 176 11.75 -1.85 -11.39
N LEU A 177 10.88 -1.69 -10.39
CA LEU A 177 9.60 -0.99 -10.43
C LEU A 177 9.46 -0.13 -9.17
N GLY A 178 8.84 1.05 -9.32
CA GLY A 178 8.57 1.97 -8.21
C GLY A 178 7.11 1.93 -7.77
N LYS A 179 6.88 2.14 -6.46
CA LYS A 179 5.52 2.27 -5.89
C LYS A 179 4.83 3.61 -6.18
N GLU A 180 5.64 4.62 -6.53
CA GLU A 180 5.25 6.03 -6.65
C GLU A 180 4.27 6.31 -7.79
N GLY A 181 4.37 5.60 -8.91
CA GLY A 181 3.43 5.77 -10.03
C GLY A 181 2.03 5.23 -9.72
N PRO A 182 1.90 3.95 -9.35
CA PRO A 182 0.61 3.35 -9.04
C PRO A 182 -0.13 3.95 -7.85
N MET A 183 0.56 4.55 -6.87
CA MET A 183 -0.10 5.18 -5.72
C MET A 183 -0.93 6.41 -6.11
N VAL A 184 -0.58 7.12 -7.18
CA VAL A 184 -1.42 8.19 -7.75
C VAL A 184 -2.74 7.61 -8.25
N HIS A 185 -2.70 6.44 -8.91
CA HIS A 185 -3.93 5.78 -9.36
C HIS A 185 -4.78 5.30 -8.19
N ILE A 186 -4.16 4.74 -7.15
CA ILE A 186 -4.86 4.31 -5.94
C ILE A 186 -5.55 5.50 -5.27
N ALA A 187 -4.90 6.66 -5.20
CA ALA A 187 -5.48 7.90 -4.68
C ALA A 187 -6.69 8.38 -5.49
N CYS A 188 -6.66 8.25 -6.83
CA CYS A 188 -7.80 8.61 -7.68
C CYS A 188 -8.98 7.62 -7.57
N CYS A 189 -8.73 6.39 -7.13
CA CYS A 189 -9.77 5.38 -6.92
C CYS A 189 -10.50 5.51 -5.57
N ILE A 190 -9.91 6.26 -4.63
CA ILE A 190 -10.48 6.56 -3.29
C ILE A 190 -11.40 7.78 -3.41
#